data_AF-A0A2P5BBH3-F1
#
_entry.id   AF-A0A2P5BBH3-F1
#
_cell.length_a   1.000
_cell.length_b   1.000
_cell.length_c   1.000
_cell.angle_alpha   90.00
_cell.angle_beta   90.00
_cell.angle_gamma   90.00
#
_symmetry.space_group_name_H-M   'P 1'
#
loop_
_entity.id
_entity.type
_entity.pdbx_description
1 polymer ?
#
loop_
_entity_poly.entity_id
_entity_poly.type
_entity_poly.pdbx_seq_one_letter_code
_entity_poly.pdbx_strand_id
1 'polypeptide(L)'
;MFEEAQILQNCLSVFDHWVIVPGDPLDKSIVLWPLETVPFQHLALEFVVKTRHRKGMSEDVSINKFFYKEMMVELAQQAADLHQQMI
;
A
#
# COMPACT_ATOMS: atom_id res chain seq x y z
N MET A 1 5.26 20.36 -43.96
CA MET A 1 6.11 19.66 -42.97
C MET A 1 5.27 19.21 -41.77
N PHE A 2 4.25 18.38 -41.97
CA PHE A 2 3.52 17.68 -40.88
C PHE A 2 2.68 16.57 -41.51
N GLU A 3 3.31 15.66 -42.25
CA GLU A 3 2.70 14.38 -42.61
C GLU A 3 3.84 13.35 -42.69
N GLU A 4 3.54 12.09 -42.35
CA GLU A 4 4.45 10.92 -42.31
C GLU A 4 5.09 10.54 -40.96
N ALA A 5 4.30 10.54 -39.88
CA ALA A 5 4.59 9.68 -38.72
C ALA A 5 3.36 8.86 -38.31
N GLN A 6 2.75 8.19 -39.27
CA GLN A 6 1.70 7.20 -39.04
C GLN A 6 1.90 6.18 -40.15
N ILE A 7 2.50 5.02 -39.87
CA ILE A 7 1.83 3.74 -39.66
C ILE A 7 2.96 2.74 -39.34
N LEU A 8 2.73 1.79 -38.43
CA LEU A 8 3.64 0.72 -37.95
C LEU A 8 4.31 0.94 -36.57
N GLN A 9 3.60 1.51 -35.59
CA GLN A 9 4.01 1.36 -34.19
C GLN A 9 3.14 0.29 -33.51
N ASN A 10 3.70 -0.91 -33.35
CA ASN A 10 3.10 -2.02 -32.61
C ASN A 10 3.84 -2.18 -31.27
N CYS A 11 3.10 -2.11 -30.15
CA CYS A 11 3.65 -2.35 -28.82
C CYS A 11 3.00 -3.60 -28.23
N LEU A 12 3.82 -4.56 -27.81
CA LEU A 12 3.39 -5.72 -27.04
C LEU A 12 3.75 -5.51 -25.57
N SER A 13 2.84 -5.83 -24.66
CA SER A 13 3.09 -5.82 -23.22
C SER A 13 2.99 -7.25 -22.69
N VAL A 14 4.05 -7.70 -22.04
CA VAL A 14 4.11 -9.03 -21.39
C VAL A 14 4.51 -8.81 -19.94
N PHE A 15 3.90 -9.57 -19.04
CA PHE A 15 4.27 -9.55 -17.63
C PHE A 15 5.65 -10.20 -17.44
N ASP A 16 6.52 -9.55 -16.68
CA ASP A 16 7.90 -10.00 -16.44
C ASP A 16 8.27 -10.03 -14.95
N HIS A 17 7.97 -8.95 -14.20
CA HIS A 17 8.40 -8.84 -12.81
C HIS A 17 7.39 -8.15 -11.89
N TRP A 18 7.56 -8.39 -10.59
CA TRP A 18 6.84 -7.71 -9.51
C TRP A 18 7.69 -6.58 -8.93
N VAL A 19 7.05 -5.49 -8.52
CA VAL A 19 7.70 -4.34 -7.86
C VAL A 19 6.92 -3.99 -6.60
N ILE A 20 7.63 -3.52 -5.58
CA ILE A 20 7.03 -3.02 -4.34
C ILE A 20 6.35 -1.68 -4.63
N VAL A 21 5.09 -1.55 -4.18
CA VAL A 21 4.35 -0.30 -4.30
C VAL A 21 4.90 0.69 -3.27
N PRO A 22 5.18 1.94 -3.67
CA PRO A 22 5.63 2.98 -2.74
C PRO A 22 4.57 3.30 -1.67
N GLY A 23 5.02 3.58 -0.45
CA GLY A 23 4.18 3.97 0.69
C GLY A 23 3.99 2.87 1.72
N ASP A 24 3.44 3.25 2.87
CA ASP A 24 3.04 2.32 3.92
C ASP A 24 1.55 1.93 3.74
N PRO A 25 1.22 0.64 3.58
CA PRO A 25 -0.17 0.17 3.49
C PRO A 25 -0.98 0.27 4.79
N LEU A 26 -0.33 0.49 5.95
CA LEU A 26 -0.97 0.54 7.27
C LEU A 26 -1.01 1.95 7.88
N ASP A 27 -0.55 2.96 7.14
CA ASP A 27 -0.55 4.34 7.61
C ASP A 27 -1.98 4.92 7.65
N LYS A 28 -2.46 5.18 8.87
CA LYS A 28 -3.80 5.74 9.13
C LYS A 28 -3.82 7.26 9.19
N SER A 29 -2.67 7.93 9.10
CA SER A 29 -2.59 9.39 9.12
C SER A 29 -3.07 10.01 7.81
N ILE A 30 -3.09 9.22 6.73
CA ILE A 30 -3.45 9.65 5.38
C ILE A 30 -4.96 9.52 5.16
N VAL A 31 -5.60 10.62 4.76
CA VAL A 31 -7.01 10.63 4.34
C VAL A 31 -7.09 10.49 2.83
N LEU A 32 -7.81 9.49 2.35
CA LEU A 32 -8.05 9.27 0.93
C LEU A 32 -9.36 9.94 0.49
N TRP A 33 -9.27 10.82 -0.49
CA TRP A 33 -10.45 11.49 -1.06
C TRP A 33 -11.06 10.67 -2.19
N PRO A 34 -12.38 10.45 -2.20
CA PRO A 34 -13.04 9.80 -3.33
C PRO A 34 -12.85 10.60 -4.62
N LEU A 35 -12.59 9.88 -5.73
CA LEU A 35 -12.49 10.44 -7.09
C LEU A 35 -11.29 11.37 -7.35
N GLU A 36 -10.35 11.47 -6.42
CA GLU A 36 -9.07 12.13 -6.62
C GLU A 36 -7.94 11.11 -6.77
N THR A 37 -6.94 11.42 -7.59
CA THR A 37 -5.73 10.61 -7.68
C THR A 37 -4.84 10.87 -6.48
N VAL A 38 -4.39 9.80 -5.83
CA VAL A 38 -3.49 9.92 -4.68
C VAL A 38 -2.06 10.26 -5.12
N PRO A 39 -1.27 10.92 -4.25
CA PRO A 39 0.16 11.09 -4.47
C PRO A 39 0.89 9.74 -4.53
N PHE A 40 2.03 9.70 -5.20
CA PHE A 40 2.85 8.49 -5.38
C PHE A 40 3.20 7.80 -4.05
N GLN A 41 3.45 8.56 -2.98
CA GLN A 41 3.84 8.02 -1.68
C GLN A 41 2.70 7.29 -0.95
N HIS A 42 1.44 7.44 -1.39
CA HIS A 42 0.26 6.89 -0.72
C HIS A 42 -0.40 5.75 -1.51
N LEU A 43 0.23 5.29 -2.60
CA LEU A 43 -0.32 4.26 -3.49
C LEU A 43 -0.52 2.92 -2.78
N ALA A 44 0.39 2.53 -1.88
CA ALA A 44 0.26 1.28 -1.13
C ALA A 44 -1.04 1.24 -0.32
N LEU A 45 -1.35 2.31 0.41
CA LEU A 45 -2.59 2.44 1.19
C LEU A 45 -3.82 2.41 0.28
N GLU A 46 -3.80 3.18 -0.80
CA GLU A 46 -4.94 3.27 -1.74
C GLU A 46 -5.28 1.90 -2.35
N PHE A 47 -4.28 1.13 -2.76
CA PHE A 47 -4.50 -0.21 -3.33
C PHE A 47 -5.07 -1.19 -2.30
N VAL A 48 -4.61 -1.12 -1.05
CA VAL A 48 -5.12 -1.98 0.03
C VAL A 48 -6.57 -1.64 0.34
N VAL A 49 -6.88 -0.36 0.57
CA VAL A 49 -8.24 0.10 0.90
C VAL A 49 -9.22 -0.27 -0.21
N LYS A 50 -8.90 0.06 -1.47
CA LYS A 50 -9.77 -0.26 -2.62
C LYS A 50 -9.97 -1.75 -2.81
N THR A 51 -8.90 -2.55 -2.66
CA THR A 51 -8.99 -4.01 -2.78
C THR A 51 -9.86 -4.62 -1.68
N ARG A 52 -9.73 -4.14 -0.43
CA ARG A 52 -10.53 -4.61 0.70
C ARG A 52 -12.00 -4.23 0.56
N HIS A 53 -12.29 -3.00 0.16
CA HIS A 53 -13.65 -2.55 -0.11
C HIS A 53 -14.32 -3.41 -1.19
N ARG A 54 -13.62 -3.68 -2.31
CA ARG A 54 -14.10 -4.58 -3.36
C ARG A 54 -14.34 -6.02 -2.88
N LYS A 55 -13.58 -6.48 -1.88
CA LYS A 55 -13.73 -7.82 -1.28
C LYS A 55 -14.76 -7.87 -0.15
N GLY A 56 -15.41 -6.75 0.20
CA GLY A 56 -16.36 -6.69 1.31
C GLY A 56 -15.72 -6.84 2.69
N MET A 57 -14.42 -6.54 2.80
CA MET A 57 -13.71 -6.53 4.08
C MET A 57 -13.77 -5.14 4.73
N SER A 58 -13.62 -5.08 6.05
CA SER A 58 -13.47 -3.81 6.78
C SER A 58 -12.21 -3.07 6.28
N GLU A 59 -12.28 -1.76 6.20
CA GLU A 59 -11.16 -0.91 5.77
C GLU A 59 -9.94 -1.06 6.70
N ASP A 60 -10.18 -1.11 8.01
CA ASP A 60 -9.13 -1.28 9.01
C ASP A 60 -8.50 -2.69 8.97
N VAL A 61 -7.18 -2.72 8.79
CA VAL A 61 -6.36 -3.92 8.96
C VAL A 61 -5.91 -3.99 10.42
N SER A 62 -6.66 -4.72 11.24
CA SER A 62 -6.30 -4.95 12.65
C SER A 62 -5.48 -6.23 12.81
N ILE A 63 -4.24 -6.07 13.29
CA ILE A 63 -3.32 -7.17 13.60
C ILE A 63 -3.85 -8.01 14.78
N ASN A 64 -4.63 -7.40 15.67
CA ASN A 64 -5.18 -8.04 16.87
C ASN A 64 -6.03 -9.28 16.60
N LYS A 65 -6.57 -9.43 15.37
CA LYS A 65 -7.36 -10.60 15.00
C LYS A 65 -6.52 -11.86 14.76
N PHE A 66 -5.22 -11.68 14.48
CA PHE A 66 -4.36 -12.76 14.00
C PHE A 66 -3.35 -13.24 15.04
N PHE A 67 -3.08 -12.44 16.07
CA PHE A 67 -2.09 -12.74 17.09
C PHE A 67 -2.76 -13.07 18.43
N TYR A 68 -2.18 -14.02 19.16
CA TYR A 68 -2.57 -14.28 20.53
C TYR A 68 -2.21 -13.09 21.42
N LYS A 69 -3.03 -12.84 22.44
CA LYS A 69 -2.90 -11.69 23.33
C LYS A 69 -1.54 -11.62 24.01
N GLU A 70 -0.99 -12.76 24.42
CA GLU A 70 0.32 -12.85 25.09
C GLU A 70 1.45 -12.38 24.17
N MET A 71 1.47 -12.86 22.93
CA MET A 71 2.44 -12.46 21.91
C MET A 71 2.34 -10.96 21.55
N MET A 72 1.14 -10.37 21.60
CA MET A 72 0.97 -8.93 21.36
C MET A 72 1.63 -8.07 22.44
N VAL A 73 1.58 -8.50 23.70
CA VAL A 73 2.22 -7.80 24.82
C VAL A 73 3.73 -7.86 24.69
N GLU A 74 4.27 -9.03 24.34
CA GLU A 74 5.72 -9.20 24.13
C GLU A 74 6.24 -8.32 22.99
N LEU A 75 5.54 -8.28 21.85
CA LEU A 75 5.90 -7.43 20.71
C LEU A 75 5.84 -5.93 21.07
N ALA A 76 4.85 -5.50 21.85
CA ALA A 76 4.75 -4.11 22.30
C ALA A 76 5.92 -3.74 23.23
N GLN A 77 6.32 -4.64 24.13
CA GLN A 77 7.47 -4.41 25.01
C GLN A 77 8.77 -4.28 24.22
N GLN A 78 9.01 -5.19 23.26
CA GLN A 78 10.19 -5.13 22.39
C GLN A 78 10.26 -3.83 21.59
N ALA A 79 9.12 -3.34 21.08
CA ALA A 79 9.07 -2.07 20.36
C ALA A 79 9.42 -0.87 21.26
N ALA A 80 8.96 -0.87 22.51
CA ALA A 80 9.29 0.17 23.49
C ALA A 80 10.79 0.15 23.85
N ASP A 81 11.36 -1.03 24.06
CA ASP A 81 12.77 -1.20 24.39
C ASP A 81 13.68 -0.73 23.24
N LEU A 82 13.33 -1.05 21.99
CA LEU A 82 14.04 -0.58 20.80
C LEU A 82 13.98 0.94 20.67
N HIS A 83 12.81 1.54 20.90
CA HIS A 83 12.68 3.00 20.87
C HIS A 83 13.61 3.66 21.87
N GLN A 84 13.74 3.09 23.08
CA GLN A 84 14.57 3.63 24.14
C GLN A 84 16.08 3.46 23.89
N GLN A 85 16.49 2.50 23.06
CA GLN A 85 17.88 2.33 22.61
C GLN A 85 18.27 3.29 21.47
N MET A 86 17.28 3.80 20.72
CA MET A 86 17.50 4.72 19.61
C MET A 86 17.50 6.20 20.03
N ILE A 87 17.13 6.49 21.28
CA ILE A 87 17.26 7.81 21.94
C ILE A 87 18.62 7.88 22.64
#